data_AF-A0A2P8HR78-F1
#
_entry.id   AF-A0A2P8HR78-F1
#
_cell.length_a   1.000
_cell.length_b   1.000
_cell.length_c   1.000
_cell.angle_alpha   90.00
_cell.angle_beta   90.00
_cell.angle_gamma   90.00
#
_symmetry.space_group_name_H-M   'P 1'
#
loop_
_entity.id
_entity.type
_entity.pdbx_description
1 polymer ?
#
loop_
_entity_poly.entity_id
_entity_poly.type
_entity_poly.pdbx_seq_one_letter_code
_entity_poly.pdbx_strand_id
1 'polypeptide(L)' 'MKTATIRQKLYEYIRVADDKKVKAIFTLVEDEANEIINWWEHVDVINELEKRSADLKSGKDKGISWGKTKKKILVSK' A
#
# COMPACT_ATOMS: atom_id res chain seq x y z
N MET A 1 6.59 22.51 18.52
CA MET A 1 6.96 21.15 18.95
C MET A 1 7.31 20.34 17.70
N LYS A 2 8.40 19.58 17.67
CA LYS A 2 8.75 18.75 16.49
C LYS A 2 7.74 17.62 16.36
N THR A 3 7.38 17.23 15.14
CA THR A 3 6.40 16.15 14.86
C THR A 3 6.77 14.84 15.56
N ALA A 4 8.07 14.52 15.67
CA ALA A 4 8.54 13.36 16.42
C ALA A 4 8.13 13.39 17.91
N THR A 5 8.19 14.56 18.54
CA THR A 5 7.76 14.75 19.93
C THR A 5 6.24 14.64 20.08
N ILE A 6 5.47 15.11 19.09
CA ILE A 6 4.00 14.93 19.09
C ILE A 6 3.65 13.45 19.00
N ARG A 7 4.30 12.72 18.09
CA ARG A 7 4.10 11.29 17.87
C ARG A 7 4.39 10.46 19.12
N GLN A 8 5.51 10.75 19.79
CA GLN A 8 5.87 10.05 21.03
C GLN A 8 4.83 10.27 22.13
N LYS A 9 4.36 11.50 22.32
CA LYS A 9 3.33 11.81 23.31
C LYS A 9 2.00 11.10 23.02
N LEU A 10 1.59 10.99 21.76
CA LEU A 10 0.39 10.25 21.37
C LEU A 10 0.52 8.75 21.68
N TYR A 11 1.68 8.15 21.38
CA TYR A 11 1.94 6.75 21.73
C TYR A 11 1.85 6.48 23.23
N GLU A 12 2.49 7.33 24.05
CA GLU A 12 2.47 7.20 25.50
C GLU A 12 1.06 7.37 26.08
N TYR A 13 0.29 8.32 25.55
CA TYR A 13 -1.08 8.56 25.97
C TYR A 13 -2.00 7.39 25.63
N ILE A 14 -1.99 6.90 24.39
CA ILE A 14 -2.84 5.77 23.95
C ILE A 14 -2.57 4.52 24.79
N ARG A 15 -1.33 4.29 25.22
CA ARG A 15 -0.94 3.11 26.00
C ARG A 15 -1.64 3.01 27.36
N VAL A 16 -2.02 4.14 27.95
CA VAL A 16 -2.62 4.21 29.30
C VAL A 16 -4.04 4.77 29.32
N ALA A 17 -4.55 5.20 28.16
CA ALA A 17 -5.88 5.74 28.04
C ALA A 17 -6.95 4.64 28.24
N ASP A 18 -8.06 4.99 28.88
CA ASP A 18 -9.20 4.11 29.00
C ASP A 18 -9.89 3.87 27.64
N ASP A 19 -10.63 2.77 27.55
CA ASP A 19 -11.31 2.34 26.33
C ASP A 19 -12.21 3.42 25.71
N LYS A 20 -12.84 4.26 26.54
CA LYS A 20 -13.72 5.34 26.05
C LYS A 20 -12.91 6.39 25.29
N LYS A 21 -11.76 6.79 25.84
CA LYS A 21 -10.85 7.75 25.18
C LYS A 21 -10.21 7.14 23.94
N VAL A 22 -9.78 5.88 24.00
CA VAL A 22 -9.21 5.19 22.83
C VAL A 22 -10.23 5.14 21.69
N LYS A 23 -11.48 4.78 21.96
CA LYS A 23 -12.57 4.79 20.96
C LYS A 23 -12.81 6.17 20.39
N ALA A 24 -12.88 7.21 21.24
CA ALA A 24 -13.08 8.57 20.76
C ALA A 24 -11.94 9.05 19.84
N ILE A 25 -10.68 8.72 20.16
CA ILE A 25 -9.54 9.02 19.29
C ILE A 25 -9.62 8.24 17.99
N PHE A 26 -9.94 6.95 18.06
CA PHE A 26 -10.08 6.10 16.87
C PHE A 26 -11.15 6.66 15.94
N THR A 27 -12.33 7.03 16.43
CA THR A 27 -13.39 7.65 15.62
C THR A 27 -12.94 8.92 14.88
N LEU A 28 -12.00 9.70 15.44
CA LEU A 28 -11.49 10.91 14.77
C LEU A 28 -10.59 10.59 13.57
N VAL A 29 -9.99 9.39 13.53
CA VAL A 29 -9.05 8.96 12.48
C VAL A 29 -9.52 7.69 11.80
N GLU A 30 -10.75 7.24 12.06
CA GLU A 30 -11.25 5.92 11.68
C GLU A 30 -11.28 5.78 10.16
N ASP A 31 -11.74 6.82 9.47
CA ASP A 31 -11.77 6.86 8.01
C ASP A 31 -10.36 6.77 7.41
N GLU A 32 -9.38 7.49 7.97
CA GLU A 32 -7.98 7.49 7.51
C GLU A 32 -7.23 6.19 7.91
N ALA A 33 -7.58 5.60 9.05
CA ALA A 33 -6.99 4.37 9.56
C ALA A 33 -7.55 3.12 8.86
N ASN A 34 -8.81 3.19 8.43
CA ASN A 34 -9.52 2.16 7.67
C ASN A 34 -9.50 2.40 6.16
N GLU A 35 -8.94 3.53 5.70
CA GLU A 35 -8.43 3.68 4.33
C GLU A 35 -7.34 2.62 4.15
N ILE A 36 -7.77 1.39 3.85
CA ILE A 36 -7.02 0.54 2.96
C ILE A 36 -6.84 1.42 1.73
N ILE A 37 -5.61 1.86 1.47
CA ILE A 37 -5.29 2.47 0.19
C ILE A 37 -5.66 1.40 -0.82
N ASN A 38 -6.86 1.52 -1.40
CA ASN A 38 -7.38 0.66 -2.44
C ASN A 38 -6.61 1.01 -3.70
N TRP A 39 -5.30 0.79 -3.69
CA TRP A 39 -4.38 1.19 -4.74
C TRP A 39 -4.82 0.61 -6.08
N TRP A 40 -5.56 -0.51 -6.05
CA TRP A 40 -6.19 -1.14 -7.21
C TRP A 40 -7.36 -0.35 -7.83
N GLU A 41 -7.91 0.65 -7.13
CA GLU A 41 -8.96 1.57 -7.60
C GLU A 41 -8.40 2.91 -8.10
N HIS A 42 -7.11 3.19 -7.88
CA HIS A 42 -6.51 4.42 -8.38
C HIS A 42 -6.50 4.44 -9.90
N VAL A 43 -7.00 5.53 -10.49
CA VAL A 43 -7.12 5.69 -11.95
C VAL A 43 -5.78 5.50 -12.67
N ASP A 44 -4.67 5.97 -12.09
CA ASP A 44 -3.34 5.80 -12.65
C ASP A 44 -2.90 4.32 -12.71
N VAL A 45 -3.27 3.55 -11.69
CA VAL A 45 -3.00 2.11 -11.63
C VAL A 45 -3.85 1.37 -12.66
N ILE A 46 -5.14 1.69 -12.74
CA ILE A 46 -6.06 1.10 -13.72
C ILE A 46 -5.57 1.38 -15.14
N ASN A 47 -5.26 2.64 -15.46
CA ASN A 47 -4.78 3.06 -16.77
C ASN A 47 -3.49 2.33 -17.18
N GLU A 48 -2.53 2.19 -16.26
CA GLU A 48 -1.29 1.46 -16.56
C GLU A 48 -1.55 -0.04 -16.77
N LEU A 49 -2.44 -0.66 -15.98
CA LEU A 49 -2.80 -2.07 -16.18
C LEU A 49 -3.52 -2.31 -17.50
N GLU A 50 -4.44 -1.43 -17.89
CA GLU A 50 -5.14 -1.49 -19.19
C GLU A 50 -4.15 -1.35 -20.35
N LYS A 51 -3.24 -0.38 -20.27
CA LYS A 51 -2.19 -0.19 -21.27
C LYS A 51 -1.29 -1.42 -21.40
N ARG A 52 -0.81 -1.99 -20.29
CA ARG A 52 0.03 -3.20 -20.31
C ARG A 52 -0.72 -4.41 -20.86
N SER A 53 -2.00 -4.53 -20.57
CA SER A 53 -2.88 -5.55 -21.13
C SER A 53 -3.01 -5.40 -22.65
N ALA A 54 -3.21 -4.18 -23.14
CA ALA A 54 -3.29 -3.87 -24.57
C ALA A 54 -1.95 -4.12 -25.29
N ASP A 55 -0.83 -3.70 -24.69
CA ASP A 55 0.51 -3.93 -25.24
C ASP A 55 0.84 -5.42 -25.33
N LEU A 56 0.42 -6.23 -24.34
CA LEU A 56 0.57 -7.70 -24.39
C LEU A 56 -0.33 -8.35 -25.45
N LYS A 57 -1.59 -7.93 -25.56
CA LYS A 57 -2.55 -8.46 -26.56
C LYS A 57 -2.14 -8.13 -27.99
N SER A 58 -1.62 -6.92 -28.22
CA SER A 58 -1.12 -6.48 -29.52
C SER A 58 0.24 -7.12 -29.89
N GLY A 59 0.91 -7.75 -28.92
CA GLY A 59 2.25 -8.31 -29.10
C GLY A 59 3.36 -7.25 -29.14
N LYS A 60 3.04 -5.99 -28.85
CA LYS A 60 4.00 -4.89 -28.63
C LYS A 60 4.91 -5.23 -27.44
N ASP A 61 4.32 -5.70 -26.35
CA ASP A 61 5.03 -6.33 -25.25
C ASP A 61 4.95 -7.84 -25.33
N LYS A 62 6.02 -8.52 -24.91
CA LYS A 62 6.11 -9.97 -24.90
C LYS A 62 6.36 -10.47 -23.49
N GLY A 63 5.52 -11.42 -23.06
CA GLY A 63 5.79 -12.18 -21.86
C GLY A 63 7.10 -12.98 -21.98
N ILE A 64 7.70 -13.30 -20.83
CA ILE A 64 8.80 -14.26 -20.76
C ILE A 64 8.27 -15.60 -20.26
N SER A 65 8.80 -16.70 -20.80
CA SER A 65 8.42 -18.03 -20.34
C SER A 65 8.88 -18.25 -18.90
N TRP A 66 8.12 -19.06 -18.15
CA TRP A 66 8.46 -19.41 -16.77
C TRP A 66 9.86 -20.01 -16.64
N GLY A 67 10.30 -20.83 -17.60
CA GLY A 67 11.66 -21.37 -17.61
C GLY A 67 12.75 -20.30 -17.73
N LYS A 68 12.52 -19.25 -18.53
CA LYS A 68 13.44 -18.10 -18.65
C LYS A 68 13.43 -17.26 -17.37
N THR A 69 12.25 -17.05 -16.77
CA THR A 69 12.09 -16.35 -15.49
C THR A 69 12.83 -17.07 -14.36
N LYS A 70 12.63 -18.38 -14.22
CA LYS A 70 13.26 -19.21 -13.19
C LYS A 70 14.79 -19.16 -13.30
N LYS A 71 15.34 -19.25 -14.51
CA LYS A 71 16.78 -19.10 -14.74
C LYS A 71 17.31 -17.72 -14.30
N LYS A 72 16.62 -16.63 -14.65
CA LYS A 72 17.03 -15.28 -14.23
C LYS A 72 17.07 -15.12 -12.71
N ILE A 73 16.04 -15.59 -12.01
CA ILE A 73 15.94 -15.49 -10.55
C ILE A 73 17.03 -16.31 -9.85
N LEU A 74 17.40 -17.46 -10.41
CA LEU A 74 18.41 -18.33 -9.83
C LEU A 74 19.85 -17.90 -10.12
N VAL A 75 20.08 -17.13 -11.19
CA VAL A 75 21.41 -16.63 -11.61
C VAL A 75 21.74 -15.28 -10.98
N SER A 76 20.75 -14.53 -10.48
CA SER A 76 20.98 -13.22 -9.84
C SER A 76 21.39 -13.29 -8.35
N LYS A 77 22.03 -14.39 -7.93
CA LYS A 77 22.59 -14.56 -6.58
C LYS A 77 24.07 -14.25 -6.54
#